data_AF-A0A2V9XIR8-F1
#
_entry.id   AF-A0A2V9XIR8-F1
#
_cell.length_a   1.000
_cell.length_b   1.000
_cell.length_c   1.000
_cell.angle_alpha   90.00
_cell.angle_beta   90.00
_cell.angle_gamma   90.00
#
_symmetry.space_group_name_H-M   'P 1'
#
loop_
_entity.id
_entity.type
_entity.pdbx_description
1 polymer ?
#
loop_
_entity_poly.entity_id
_entity_poly.type
_entity_poly.pdbx_seq_one_letter_code
_entity_poly.pdbx_strand_id
1 'polypeptide(L)'
;KALGMRVDLIPAYRERGSGCVLFNKKTGGDVHTDLTQHVHLVGNSGRQQEICAVKIWRERNKVDFPSLYLELTVLKALESEPYGQLTHNVGAVLRYIGNRFEQAEVRDPANEDNLVSNDLSAKEKKAVAKAARDALYDENWKKILW
;
A
#
# COMPACT_ATOMS: atom_id res chain seq x y z
N LYS A 1 -0.94 30.04 -1.02
CA LYS A 1 -2.12 29.15 -1.10
C LYS A 1 -2.21 28.45 0.24
N ALA A 2 -3.24 28.70 1.05
CA ALA A 2 -3.38 28.01 2.33
C ALA A 2 -3.45 26.50 2.06
N LEU A 3 -2.54 25.73 2.67
CA LEU A 3 -2.54 24.27 2.63
C LEU A 3 -3.76 23.79 3.43
N GLY A 4 -4.89 23.61 2.76
CA GLY A 4 -6.05 22.96 3.37
C GLY A 4 -5.73 21.49 3.64
N MET A 5 -5.93 21.03 4.88
CA MET A 5 -5.90 19.60 5.19
C MET A 5 -7.21 18.96 4.72
N ARG A 6 -7.10 17.89 3.93
CA ARG A 6 -8.24 17.00 3.67
C ARG A 6 -8.35 16.04 4.85
N VAL A 7 -9.47 16.08 5.55
CA VAL A 7 -9.74 15.22 6.71
C VAL A 7 -10.91 14.32 6.36
N ASP A 8 -10.68 13.01 6.44
CA ASP A 8 -11.71 11.99 6.30
C ASP A 8 -12.11 11.46 7.67
N LEU A 9 -13.41 11.51 7.98
CA LEU A 9 -13.97 10.82 9.14
C LEU A 9 -14.44 9.42 8.72
N ILE A 10 -14.03 8.40 9.48
CA ILE A 10 -14.46 7.01 9.33
C ILE A 10 -15.03 6.56 10.68
N PRO A 11 -16.32 6.17 10.74
CA PRO A 11 -16.88 5.54 11.93
C PRO A 11 -16.11 4.27 12.29
N ALA A 12 -15.82 4.11 13.58
CA ALA A 12 -15.08 2.98 14.10
C ALA A 12 -15.65 2.52 15.44
N TYR A 13 -15.65 1.22 15.66
CA TYR A 13 -15.97 0.58 16.93
C TYR A 13 -14.77 -0.26 17.39
N ARG A 14 -14.43 -0.19 18.69
CA ARG A 14 -13.34 -0.98 19.25
C ARG A 14 -13.89 -2.32 19.75
N GLU A 15 -13.26 -3.41 19.32
CA GLU A 15 -13.58 -4.75 19.81
C GLU A 15 -12.77 -5.07 21.08
N ARG A 16 -12.83 -6.31 21.59
CA ARG A 16 -11.97 -6.70 22.73
C ARG A 16 -10.50 -6.70 22.30
N GLY A 17 -9.61 -6.18 23.16
CA GLY A 17 -8.18 -6.10 22.87
C GLY A 17 -7.85 -4.91 21.96
N SER A 18 -6.98 -5.13 20.97
CA SER A 18 -6.52 -4.12 20.00
C SER A 18 -7.30 -4.12 18.68
N GLY A 19 -8.20 -5.09 18.49
CA GLY A 19 -9.07 -5.19 17.32
C GLY A 19 -10.09 -4.05 17.22
N CYS A 20 -10.50 -3.75 16.00
CA CYS A 20 -11.49 -2.74 15.69
C CYS A 20 -12.27 -3.06 14.42
N VAL A 21 -13.49 -2.52 14.36
CA VAL A 21 -14.35 -2.52 13.19
C VAL A 21 -14.38 -1.12 12.61
N LEU A 22 -14.09 -1.01 11.31
CA LEU A 22 -14.11 0.23 10.55
C LEU A 22 -15.20 0.17 9.49
N PHE A 23 -15.91 1.28 9.27
CA PHE A 23 -16.86 1.36 8.16
C PHE A 23 -16.13 1.57 6.82
N ASN A 24 -16.31 0.65 5.87
CA ASN A 24 -15.76 0.77 4.53
C ASN A 24 -16.75 1.49 3.61
N LYS A 25 -16.41 2.74 3.26
CA LYS A 25 -17.22 3.59 2.38
C LYS A 25 -17.40 3.01 0.96
N LYS A 26 -16.47 2.20 0.47
CA LYS A 26 -16.54 1.62 -0.89
C LYS A 26 -17.54 0.47 -0.97
N THR A 27 -17.52 -0.42 0.03
CA THR A 27 -18.39 -1.60 0.07
C THR A 27 -19.71 -1.33 0.80
N GLY A 28 -19.77 -0.28 1.62
CA GLY A 28 -20.93 0.02 2.47
C GLY A 28 -21.07 -0.89 3.68
N GLY A 29 -20.00 -1.61 4.06
CA GLY A 29 -20.02 -2.61 5.13
C GLY A 29 -18.87 -2.46 6.11
N ASP A 30 -18.77 -3.42 7.03
CA ASP A 30 -17.82 -3.44 8.11
C ASP A 30 -16.50 -4.13 7.71
N VAL A 31 -15.38 -3.59 8.16
CA VAL A 31 -14.05 -4.18 8.03
C VAL A 31 -13.47 -4.40 9.41
N HIS A 32 -13.24 -5.66 9.76
CA HIS A 32 -12.60 -6.08 11.00
C HIS A 32 -11.08 -6.14 10.81
N THR A 33 -10.33 -5.44 11.65
CA THR A 33 -8.88 -5.29 11.53
C THR A 33 -8.24 -4.89 12.87
N ASP A 34 -6.91 -4.81 12.92
CA ASP A 34 -6.16 -4.30 14.09
C ASP A 34 -5.15 -3.22 13.65
N LEU A 35 -5.53 -1.96 13.87
CA LEU A 35 -4.69 -0.80 13.56
C LEU A 35 -3.37 -0.79 14.35
N THR A 36 -3.37 -1.33 15.57
CA THR A 36 -2.15 -1.39 16.40
C THR A 36 -1.17 -2.39 15.81
N GLN A 37 -1.67 -3.56 15.40
CA GLN A 37 -0.87 -4.57 14.72
C GLN A 37 -0.29 -4.03 13.40
N HIS A 38 -1.05 -3.27 12.62
CA HIS A 38 -0.57 -2.62 11.40
C HIS A 38 0.57 -1.64 11.65
N VAL A 39 0.40 -0.76 12.65
CA VAL A 39 1.44 0.20 13.04
C VAL A 39 2.71 -0.52 13.49
N HIS A 40 2.59 -1.60 14.27
CA HIS A 40 3.75 -2.40 14.67
C HIS A 40 4.40 -3.14 13.50
N LEU A 41 3.60 -3.72 12.60
CA LEU A 41 4.10 -4.44 11.42
C LEU A 41 4.95 -3.49 10.56
N VAL A 42 4.39 -2.34 10.18
CA VAL A 42 5.10 -1.35 9.38
C VAL A 42 6.27 -0.75 10.17
N GLY A 43 6.04 -0.40 11.43
CA GLY A 43 7.02 0.22 12.33
C GLY A 43 8.24 -0.67 12.62
N ASN A 44 8.08 -1.99 12.63
CA ASN A 44 9.15 -2.95 12.90
C ASN A 44 9.70 -3.62 11.64
N SER A 45 9.13 -3.35 10.46
CA SER A 45 9.54 -3.99 9.19
C SER A 45 10.96 -3.68 8.74
N GLY A 46 11.53 -2.55 9.18
CA GLY A 46 12.78 -2.03 8.62
C GLY A 46 12.67 -1.58 7.15
N ARG A 47 11.44 -1.45 6.62
CA ARG A 47 11.13 -1.05 5.23
C ARG A 47 10.44 0.31 5.11
N GLN A 48 10.51 1.13 6.14
CA GLN A 48 9.77 2.40 6.22
C GLN A 48 10.22 3.37 5.13
N GLN A 49 11.51 3.35 4.74
CA GLN A 49 12.03 4.19 3.66
C GLN A 49 11.47 3.75 2.30
N GLU A 50 11.45 2.44 2.02
CA GLU A 50 10.86 1.87 0.81
C GLU A 50 9.35 2.17 0.74
N ILE A 51 8.62 1.95 1.83
CA ILE A 51 7.19 2.26 1.93
C ILE A 51 6.94 3.75 1.66
N CYS A 52 7.72 4.64 2.28
CA CYS A 52 7.61 6.07 2.09
C CYS A 52 7.88 6.47 0.62
N ALA A 53 8.96 5.94 0.04
CA ALA A 53 9.31 6.16 -1.36
C ALA A 53 8.19 5.75 -2.33
N VAL A 54 7.57 4.58 -2.10
CA VAL A 54 6.48 4.08 -2.93
C VAL A 54 5.18 4.89 -2.73
N LYS A 55 4.92 5.40 -1.51
CA LYS A 55 3.82 6.36 -1.28
C LYS A 55 4.04 7.68 -2.01
N ILE A 56 5.27 8.21 -2.03
CA ILE A 56 5.62 9.40 -2.81
C ILE A 56 5.37 9.15 -4.30
N TRP A 57 5.85 8.01 -4.82
CA TRP A 57 5.61 7.61 -6.20
C TRP A 57 4.11 7.56 -6.53
N ARG A 58 3.29 6.95 -5.66
CA ARG A 58 1.83 6.91 -5.82
C ARG A 58 1.24 8.30 -5.99
N GLU A 59 1.58 9.24 -5.09
CA GLU A 59 1.05 10.61 -5.13
C GLU A 59 1.49 11.36 -6.39
N ARG A 60 2.77 11.27 -6.76
CA ARG A 60 3.32 11.96 -7.94
C ARG A 60 2.70 11.48 -9.24
N ASN A 61 2.40 10.17 -9.31
CA ASN A 61 1.79 9.55 -10.48
C ASN A 61 0.26 9.50 -10.40
N LYS A 62 -0.35 10.07 -9.34
CA LYS A 62 -1.80 10.10 -9.11
C LYS A 62 -2.45 8.72 -9.22
N VAL A 63 -1.75 7.72 -8.70
CA VAL A 63 -2.21 6.33 -8.72
C VAL A 63 -3.17 6.12 -7.55
N ASP A 64 -4.38 5.62 -7.82
CA ASP A 64 -5.31 5.22 -6.76
C ASP A 64 -4.88 3.85 -6.19
N PHE A 65 -4.08 3.90 -5.11
CA PHE A 65 -3.57 2.73 -4.42
C PHE A 65 -3.73 2.90 -2.90
N PRO A 66 -4.70 2.18 -2.28
CA PRO A 66 -4.95 2.25 -0.85
C PRO A 66 -3.69 2.04 -0.01
N SER A 67 -3.50 2.85 1.04
CA SER A 67 -2.26 2.88 1.82
C SER A 67 -1.91 1.54 2.47
N LEU A 68 -2.88 0.87 3.11
CA LEU A 68 -2.64 -0.44 3.73
C LEU A 68 -2.27 -1.49 2.67
N TYR A 69 -3.00 -1.52 1.55
CA TYR A 69 -2.69 -2.44 0.46
C TYR A 69 -1.28 -2.19 -0.11
N LEU A 70 -0.89 -0.93 -0.28
CA LEU A 70 0.44 -0.53 -0.73
C LEU A 70 1.52 -1.00 0.24
N GLU A 71 1.35 -0.74 1.54
CA GLU A 71 2.29 -1.16 2.58
C GLU A 71 2.51 -2.66 2.58
N LEU A 72 1.44 -3.46 2.61
CA LEU A 72 1.53 -4.92 2.57
C LEU A 72 2.13 -5.44 1.26
N THR A 73 1.83 -4.78 0.13
CA THR A 73 2.43 -5.12 -1.17
C THR A 73 3.93 -4.86 -1.17
N VAL A 74 4.40 -3.75 -0.59
CA VAL A 74 5.83 -3.44 -0.45
C VAL A 74 6.53 -4.51 0.39
N LEU A 75 5.95 -4.87 1.54
CA LEU A 75 6.52 -5.90 2.40
C LEU A 75 6.63 -7.24 1.67
N LYS A 76 5.55 -7.67 1.00
CA LYS A 76 5.52 -8.91 0.20
C LYS A 76 6.55 -8.91 -0.93
N ALA A 77 6.70 -7.78 -1.63
CA ALA A 77 7.66 -7.66 -2.71
C ALA A 77 9.12 -7.74 -2.25
N LEU A 78 9.40 -7.42 -0.97
CA LEU A 78 10.74 -7.33 -0.41
C LEU A 78 11.12 -8.49 0.54
N GLU A 79 10.28 -9.53 0.65
CA GLU A 79 10.53 -10.67 1.54
C GLU A 79 11.90 -11.33 1.32
N SER A 80 12.40 -11.35 0.08
CA SER A 80 13.69 -11.95 -0.28
C SER A 80 14.78 -10.91 -0.61
N GLU A 81 14.51 -9.62 -0.40
CA GLU A 81 15.44 -8.56 -0.78
C GLU A 81 16.31 -8.13 0.40
N PRO A 82 17.57 -7.71 0.20
CA PRO A 82 18.41 -7.22 1.29
C PRO A 82 17.90 -5.89 1.85
N TYR A 83 18.22 -5.62 3.13
CA TYR A 83 17.98 -4.33 3.76
C TYR A 83 19.01 -3.29 3.34
N GLY A 84 18.67 -2.00 3.44
CA GLY A 84 19.61 -0.89 3.23
C GLY A 84 19.91 -0.54 1.76
N GLN A 85 19.28 -1.21 0.79
CA GLN A 85 19.46 -0.94 -0.64
C GLN A 85 18.26 -0.20 -1.23
N LEU A 86 17.95 0.99 -0.70
CA LEU A 86 16.69 1.71 -0.98
C LEU A 86 16.34 1.81 -2.48
N THR A 87 17.27 2.27 -3.33
CA THR A 87 17.04 2.41 -4.78
C THR A 87 16.74 1.07 -5.45
N HIS A 88 17.52 0.04 -5.11
CA HIS A 88 17.32 -1.31 -5.62
C HIS A 88 15.96 -1.85 -5.21
N ASN A 89 15.62 -1.71 -3.92
CA ASN A 89 14.40 -2.22 -3.32
C ASN A 89 13.16 -1.53 -3.88
N VAL A 90 13.17 -0.20 -4.06
CA VAL A 90 12.08 0.51 -4.74
C VAL A 90 11.91 0.01 -6.17
N GLY A 91 13.00 -0.22 -6.90
CA GLY A 91 12.95 -0.85 -8.22
C GLY A 91 12.36 -2.27 -8.19
N ALA A 92 12.72 -3.08 -7.18
CA ALA A 92 12.18 -4.42 -6.99
C ALA A 92 10.67 -4.39 -6.71
N VAL A 93 10.21 -3.47 -5.87
CA VAL A 93 8.78 -3.25 -5.61
C VAL A 93 8.04 -2.84 -6.90
N LEU A 94 8.55 -1.86 -7.65
CA LEU A 94 7.90 -1.44 -8.90
C LEU A 94 7.86 -2.58 -9.93
N ARG A 95 8.91 -3.41 -10.01
CA ARG A 95 8.90 -4.62 -10.86
C ARG A 95 7.87 -5.64 -10.40
N TYR A 96 7.75 -5.86 -9.10
CA TYR A 96 6.72 -6.71 -8.53
C TYR A 96 5.32 -6.19 -8.88
N ILE A 97 5.10 -4.89 -8.69
CA ILE A 97 3.83 -4.24 -8.99
C ILE A 97 3.48 -4.36 -10.49
N GLY A 98 4.46 -4.14 -11.37
CA GLY A 98 4.25 -4.21 -12.81
C GLY A 98 3.96 -5.61 -13.36
N ASN A 99 4.43 -6.66 -12.69
CA ASN A 99 4.45 -8.03 -13.23
C ASN A 99 3.55 -9.03 -12.49
N ARG A 100 3.33 -8.86 -11.18
CA ARG A 100 2.68 -9.88 -10.33
C ARG A 100 1.45 -9.37 -9.58
N PHE A 101 1.32 -8.06 -9.38
CA PHE A 101 0.30 -7.45 -8.54
C PHE A 101 -1.14 -7.80 -8.92
N GLU A 102 -1.45 -7.85 -10.21
CA GLU A 102 -2.82 -8.13 -10.67
C GLU A 102 -3.36 -9.47 -10.17
N GLN A 103 -2.49 -10.47 -10.01
CA GLN A 103 -2.83 -11.82 -9.56
C GLN A 103 -2.47 -12.06 -8.09
N ALA A 104 -1.83 -11.10 -7.43
CA ALA A 104 -1.39 -11.26 -6.05
C ALA A 104 -2.56 -11.04 -5.09
N GLU A 105 -2.92 -12.10 -4.38
CA GLU A 105 -3.76 -11.99 -3.19
C GLU A 105 -2.94 -11.42 -2.04
N VAL A 106 -3.53 -10.42 -1.37
CA VAL A 106 -2.95 -9.81 -0.16
C VAL A 106 -4.05 -9.74 0.89
N ARG A 107 -3.82 -10.43 2.00
CA ARG A 107 -4.71 -10.51 3.15
C ARG A 107 -4.22 -9.55 4.23
N ASP A 108 -5.17 -9.07 5.03
CA ASP A 108 -4.88 -8.32 6.24
C ASP A 108 -4.22 -9.25 7.28
N PRO A 109 -3.01 -8.94 7.78
CA PRO A 109 -2.35 -9.75 8.80
C PRO A 109 -3.09 -9.81 10.15
N ALA A 110 -4.01 -8.89 10.40
CA ALA A 110 -4.85 -8.89 11.59
C ALA A 110 -6.13 -9.71 11.42
N ASN A 111 -6.53 -9.98 10.18
CA ASN A 111 -7.73 -10.74 9.86
C ASN A 111 -7.61 -11.37 8.46
N GLU A 112 -7.29 -12.66 8.39
CA GLU A 112 -7.05 -13.33 7.11
C GLU A 112 -8.28 -13.40 6.20
N ASP A 113 -9.49 -13.26 6.74
CA ASP A 113 -10.73 -13.18 5.96
C ASP A 113 -10.87 -11.83 5.23
N ASN A 114 -10.18 -10.79 5.71
CA ASN A 114 -10.13 -9.48 5.06
C ASN A 114 -9.10 -9.49 3.92
N LEU A 115 -9.56 -9.80 2.71
CA LEU A 115 -8.75 -9.76 1.50
C LEU A 115 -8.57 -8.32 0.99
N VAL A 116 -7.57 -7.61 1.52
CA VAL A 116 -7.22 -6.22 1.18
C VAL A 116 -7.03 -6.01 -0.32
N SER A 117 -6.61 -7.03 -1.06
CA SER A 117 -6.51 -6.94 -2.52
C SER A 117 -7.85 -6.74 -3.25
N ASN A 118 -9.00 -6.86 -2.57
CA ASN A 118 -10.32 -6.52 -3.12
C ASN A 118 -10.64 -5.02 -3.05
N ASP A 119 -9.82 -4.21 -2.38
CA ASP A 119 -10.00 -2.75 -2.32
C ASP A 119 -9.78 -2.05 -3.67
N LEU A 120 -9.23 -2.79 -4.64
CA LEU A 120 -9.07 -2.41 -6.03
C LEU A 120 -9.74 -3.46 -6.94
N SER A 121 -10.57 -2.99 -7.86
CA SER A 121 -11.09 -3.77 -8.98
C SER A 121 -9.96 -4.23 -9.92
N ALA A 122 -10.24 -5.21 -10.76
CA ALA A 122 -9.29 -5.68 -11.77
C ALA A 122 -8.82 -4.56 -12.72
N LYS A 123 -9.69 -3.59 -13.03
CA LYS A 123 -9.35 -2.43 -13.86
C LYS A 123 -8.39 -1.48 -13.13
N GLU A 124 -8.63 -1.22 -11.84
CA GLU A 124 -7.76 -0.37 -11.04
C GLU A 124 -6.39 -1.05 -10.81
N LYS A 125 -6.36 -2.36 -10.54
CA LYS A 125 -5.10 -3.12 -10.46
C LYS A 125 -4.27 -3.01 -11.73
N LYS A 126 -4.90 -3.12 -12.91
CA LYS A 126 -4.24 -2.90 -14.21
C LYS A 126 -3.66 -1.50 -14.35
N ALA A 127 -4.37 -0.48 -13.87
CA ALA A 127 -3.89 0.90 -13.90
C ALA A 127 -2.66 1.09 -13.01
N VAL A 128 -2.67 0.53 -11.79
CA VAL A 128 -1.51 0.52 -10.87
C VAL A 128 -0.32 -0.20 -11.50
N ALA A 129 -0.52 -1.41 -12.03
CA ALA A 129 0.53 -2.20 -12.67
C ALA A 129 1.13 -1.50 -13.90
N LYS A 130 0.28 -0.86 -14.72
CA LYS A 130 0.74 -0.04 -15.85
C LYS A 130 1.60 1.13 -15.38
N ALA A 131 1.15 1.89 -14.38
CA ALA A 131 1.91 3.03 -13.86
C ALA A 131 3.28 2.60 -13.33
N ALA A 132 3.38 1.43 -12.68
CA ALA A 132 4.65 0.90 -12.20
C ALA A 132 5.60 0.51 -13.34
N ARG A 133 5.07 -0.09 -14.43
CA ARG A 133 5.84 -0.37 -15.64
C ARG A 133 6.34 0.91 -16.29
N ASP A 134 5.46 1.90 -16.47
CA ASP A 134 5.84 3.20 -17.04
C ASP A 134 6.96 3.86 -16.22
N ALA A 135 6.89 3.80 -14.89
CA ALA A 135 7.92 4.34 -14.01
C ALA A 135 9.29 3.63 -14.14
N LEU A 136 9.29 2.32 -14.38
CA LEU A 136 10.53 1.56 -14.63
C LEU A 136 11.19 1.92 -15.96
N TYR A 137 10.40 2.27 -16.98
CA TYR A 137 10.92 2.66 -18.30
C TYR A 137 11.51 4.07 -18.34
N ASP A 138 11.11 4.97 -17.43
CA ASP A 138 11.49 6.39 -17.52
C ASP A 138 12.97 6.64 -17.15
N GLU A 139 13.68 5.71 -16.50
CA GLU A 139 15.05 5.83 -15.91
C GLU A 139 15.33 7.07 -15.03
N ASN A 140 14.43 8.06 -15.04
CA ASN A 140 14.54 9.33 -14.38
C ASN A 140 13.90 9.26 -13.00
N TRP A 141 14.73 8.87 -12.02
CA TRP A 141 14.37 8.79 -10.61
C TRP A 141 13.72 10.05 -10.04
N LYS A 142 13.90 11.21 -10.67
CA LYS A 142 13.20 12.43 -10.28
C LYS A 142 11.69 12.25 -10.40
N LYS A 143 11.16 11.67 -11.47
CA LYS A 143 9.69 11.49 -11.59
C LYS A 143 9.09 10.50 -10.57
N ILE A 144 9.94 9.67 -9.97
CA ILE A 144 9.53 8.71 -8.93
C ILE A 144 9.58 9.35 -7.54
N LEU A 145 10.60 10.17 -7.23
CA LEU A 145 10.86 10.66 -5.87
C LEU A 145 10.89 12.20 -5.70
N TRP A 146 11.11 12.99 -6.75
CA TRP A 146 11.41 14.44 -6.71
C TRP A 146 10.42 15.30 -7.50
#